data_AF-A0A966PJ92-F1
#
_entry.id   AF-A0A966PJ92-F1
#
_cell.length_a   1.000
_cell.length_b   1.000
_cell.length_c   1.000
_cell.angle_alpha   90.00
_cell.angle_beta   90.00
_cell.angle_gamma   90.00
#
_symmetry.space_group_name_H-M   'P 1'
#
loop_
_entity.id
_entity.type
_entity.pdbx_description
1 polymer ?
#
loop_
_entity_poly.entity_id
_entity_poly.type
_entity_poly.pdbx_seq_one_letter_code
_entity_poly.pdbx_strand_id
1 'polypeptide(L)'
;MGTSPWAVTMGATVATSPSLAKLAPGAALHMNPLDLERLGASSGSTVKVSGDRTSIIMEVEADEQVQRGTVWAAWAQSGANIGELIDATKWVNDVKVETL
;
A
#
# COMPACT_ATOMS: atom_id res chain seq x y z
N MET A 1 -9.89 31.24 15.13
CA MET A 1 -10.38 30.04 14.43
C MET A 1 -9.16 29.16 14.20
N GLY A 2 -8.86 28.30 15.17
CA GLY A 2 -7.55 27.65 15.33
C GLY A 2 -7.43 26.40 14.47
N THR A 3 -6.43 26.37 13.60
CA THR A 3 -5.93 25.14 12.99
C THR A 3 -5.14 24.38 14.04
N SER A 4 -5.58 23.16 14.34
CA SER A 4 -4.97 22.26 15.32
C SER A 4 -3.55 21.86 14.86
N PRO A 5 -2.51 22.07 15.68
CA PRO A 5 -1.10 21.93 15.26
C PRO A 5 -0.56 20.50 15.24
N TRP A 6 -1.39 19.47 15.47
CA TRP A 6 -0.91 18.08 15.63
C TRP A 6 -1.26 17.13 14.48
N ALA A 7 -1.93 17.60 13.42
CA ALA A 7 -2.31 16.77 12.27
C ALA A 7 -1.23 16.70 11.16
N VAL A 8 0.06 16.77 11.53
CA VAL A 8 1.15 16.43 10.60
C VAL A 8 1.37 14.93 10.69
N THR A 9 0.83 14.18 9.73
CA THR A 9 1.23 12.80 9.50
C THR A 9 2.72 12.79 9.12
N MET A 10 3.53 12.10 9.91
CA MET A 10 5.00 12.11 9.85
C MET A 10 5.60 11.80 8.46
N GLY A 11 4.87 11.16 7.54
CA GLY A 11 5.29 10.92 6.16
C GLY A 11 5.24 12.16 5.24
N ALA A 12 4.35 13.12 5.48
CA ALA A 12 4.23 14.31 4.63
C ALA A 12 5.44 15.24 4.74
N THR A 13 6.05 15.32 5.93
CA THR A 13 7.28 16.11 6.19
C THR A 13 8.51 15.47 5.54
N VAL A 14 8.55 14.14 5.42
CA VAL A 14 9.61 13.40 4.72
C VAL A 14 9.57 13.71 3.21
N ALA A 15 8.39 13.75 2.61
CA ALA A 15 8.23 14.09 1.19
C ALA A 15 8.62 15.54 0.85
N THR A 16 8.57 16.47 1.82
CA THR A 16 8.99 17.87 1.62
C THR A 16 10.50 18.08 1.78
N SER A 17 11.25 17.05 2.20
CA SER A 17 12.71 17.07 2.27
C SER A 17 13.30 16.50 0.96
N PRO A 18 13.99 17.32 0.13
CA PRO A 18 14.52 16.88 -1.17
C PRO A 18 15.46 15.68 -1.08
N SER A 19 16.10 15.45 0.08
CA SER A 19 16.99 14.31 0.31
C SER A 19 16.25 13.00 0.63
N LEU A 20 14.99 13.07 1.07
CA LEU A 20 14.19 11.90 1.47
C LEU A 20 13.08 11.55 0.46
N ALA A 21 12.65 12.51 -0.37
CA ALA A 21 11.66 12.30 -1.42
C ALA A 21 12.06 11.20 -2.43
N LYS A 22 13.37 10.97 -2.64
CA LYS A 22 13.89 9.91 -3.53
C LYS A 22 13.95 8.52 -2.90
N LEU A 23 13.72 8.40 -1.59
CA LEU A 23 13.71 7.12 -0.87
C LEU A 23 12.31 6.52 -0.78
N ALA A 24 11.29 7.27 -1.17
CA ALA A 24 9.92 6.81 -1.26
C ALA A 24 9.84 5.69 -2.32
N PRO A 25 9.59 4.43 -1.95
CA PRO A 25 9.61 3.30 -2.88
C PRO A 25 8.47 3.35 -3.92
N GLY A 26 7.49 4.24 -3.73
CA GLY A 26 6.31 4.32 -4.58
C GLY A 26 5.14 3.52 -4.00
N ALA A 27 3.94 3.76 -4.54
CA ALA A 27 2.72 3.09 -4.10
C ALA A 27 2.57 1.72 -4.78
N ALA A 28 3.39 0.74 -4.39
CA ALA A 28 3.32 -0.65 -4.84
C ALA A 28 2.81 -1.58 -3.72
N LEU A 29 2.10 -2.63 -4.12
CA LEU A 29 1.71 -3.74 -3.25
C LEU A 29 2.75 -4.86 -3.37
N HIS A 30 3.46 -5.15 -2.30
CA HIS A 30 4.47 -6.20 -2.26
C HIS A 30 3.83 -7.51 -1.80
N MET A 31 4.06 -8.56 -2.57
CA MET A 31 3.47 -9.89 -2.37
C MET A 31 4.53 -10.98 -2.53
N ASN A 32 4.34 -12.10 -1.84
CA ASN A 32 5.20 -13.26 -2.05
C ASN A 32 5.07 -13.76 -3.51
N PRO A 33 6.18 -14.10 -4.21
CA PRO A 33 6.13 -14.58 -5.58
C PRO A 33 5.19 -15.77 -5.81
N LEU A 34 5.09 -16.68 -4.83
CA LEU A 34 4.21 -17.86 -4.93
C LEU A 34 2.72 -17.50 -4.85
N ASP A 35 2.38 -16.43 -4.13
CA ASP A 35 0.99 -15.96 -4.06
C ASP A 35 0.62 -15.18 -5.33
N LEU A 36 1.58 -14.47 -5.93
CA LEU A 36 1.41 -13.87 -7.26
C LEU A 36 1.18 -14.91 -8.35
N GLU A 37 1.97 -15.99 -8.34
CA GLU A 37 1.81 -17.10 -9.29
C GLU A 37 0.41 -17.75 -9.15
N ARG A 38 -0.07 -17.96 -7.92
CA ARG A 38 -1.42 -18.48 -7.66
C ARG A 38 -2.53 -17.52 -8.11
N LEU A 39 -2.29 -16.22 -8.01
CA LEU A 39 -3.21 -15.19 -8.49
C LEU A 39 -3.22 -15.10 -10.03
N GLY A 40 -2.23 -15.67 -10.71
CA GLY A 40 -2.05 -15.55 -12.16
C GLY A 40 -1.51 -14.18 -12.59
N ALA A 41 -0.89 -13.43 -11.67
CA ALA A 41 -0.30 -12.12 -11.92
C ALA A 41 1.24 -12.20 -11.95
N SER A 42 1.88 -11.27 -12.65
CA SER A 42 3.34 -11.08 -12.60
C SER A 42 3.71 -9.82 -11.84
N SER A 43 4.95 -9.73 -11.36
CA SER A 43 5.50 -8.45 -10.86
C SER A 43 5.33 -7.36 -11.94
N GLY A 44 4.96 -6.15 -11.52
CA GLY A 44 4.58 -5.03 -12.37
C GLY A 44 3.14 -5.08 -12.90
N SER A 45 2.36 -6.12 -12.58
CA SER A 45 0.95 -6.19 -12.98
C SER A 45 0.08 -5.28 -12.12
N THR A 46 -0.99 -4.79 -12.72
CA THR A 46 -2.01 -4.04 -12.00
C THR A 46 -3.06 -5.01 -11.42
N VAL A 47 -3.34 -4.87 -10.13
CA VAL A 47 -4.33 -5.67 -9.41
C VAL A 47 -5.37 -4.78 -8.75
N LYS A 48 -6.58 -5.32 -8.56
CA LYS A 48 -7.61 -4.71 -7.73
C LYS A 48 -7.51 -5.26 -6.32
N VAL A 49 -7.37 -4.37 -5.34
CA VAL A 49 -7.34 -4.71 -3.90
C VAL A 49 -8.63 -4.21 -3.27
N SER A 50 -9.39 -5.11 -2.66
CA SER A 50 -10.69 -4.81 -2.04
C SER A 50 -10.62 -5.08 -0.55
N GLY A 51 -10.98 -4.09 0.25
CA GLY A 51 -11.24 -4.25 1.68
C GLY A 51 -12.73 -4.21 1.97
N ASP A 52 -13.10 -4.17 3.24
CA ASP A 52 -14.51 -4.18 3.69
C ASP A 52 -15.33 -2.98 3.17
N ARG A 53 -14.69 -1.83 2.96
CA ARG A 53 -15.36 -0.54 2.70
C ARG A 53 -15.23 -0.06 1.27
N THR A 54 -14.13 -0.38 0.60
CA THR A 54 -13.78 0.14 -0.73
C THR A 54 -12.79 -0.77 -1.42
N SER A 55 -12.54 -0.49 -2.70
CA SER A 55 -11.52 -1.14 -3.51
C SER A 55 -10.65 -0.10 -4.21
N ILE A 56 -9.36 -0.40 -4.31
CA ILE A 56 -8.38 0.43 -5.01
C ILE A 56 -7.62 -0.42 -6.03
N ILE A 57 -6.98 0.25 -6.98
CA ILE A 57 -6.15 -0.40 -8.00
C ILE A 57 -4.69 -0.03 -7.73
N MET A 58 -3.81 -1.02 -7.67
CA MET A 58 -2.39 -0.84 -7.38
C MET A 58 -1.54 -1.73 -8.28
N GLU A 59 -0.30 -1.30 -8.55
CA GLU A 59 0.72 -2.16 -9.12
C GLU A 59 1.26 -3.11 -8.05
N VAL A 60 1.61 -4.33 -8.46
CA VAL A 60 2.11 -5.37 -7.57
C VAL A 60 3.58 -5.69 -7.83
N GLU A 61 4.37 -5.81 -6.78
CA GLU A 61 5.77 -6.24 -6.86
C GLU A 61 5.98 -7.56 -6.10
N ALA A 62 6.79 -8.44 -6.70
CA ALA A 62 7.18 -9.68 -6.05
C ALA A 62 8.29 -9.42 -5.01
N ASP A 63 8.09 -9.87 -3.78
CA ASP A 63 9.05 -9.73 -2.68
C ASP A 63 9.12 -11.03 -1.86
N GLU A 64 10.28 -11.69 -1.87
CA GLU A 64 10.53 -12.93 -1.12
C GLU A 64 10.54 -12.74 0.40
N GLN A 65 10.74 -11.50 0.88
CA GLN A 65 10.71 -11.18 2.31
C GLN A 65 9.28 -11.06 2.85
N VAL A 66 8.28 -10.89 1.98
CA VAL A 66 6.87 -10.87 2.38
C VAL A 66 6.41 -12.29 2.66
N GLN A 67 5.85 -12.49 3.86
CA GLN A 67 5.28 -13.77 4.26
C GLN A 67 4.08 -14.12 3.38
N ARG A 68 3.98 -15.40 3.01
CA ARG A 68 2.83 -15.91 2.24
C ARG A 68 1.49 -15.65 2.93
N GLY A 69 0.48 -15.30 2.15
CA GLY A 69 -0.86 -14.95 2.62
C GLY A 69 -0.95 -13.57 3.25
N THR A 70 0.10 -12.75 3.14
CA THR A 70 0.14 -11.37 3.61
C THR A 70 0.61 -10.47 2.47
N VAL A 71 0.21 -9.20 2.54
CA VAL A 71 0.65 -8.17 1.60
C VAL A 71 1.23 -7.00 2.37
N TRP A 72 2.25 -6.36 1.81
CA TRP A 72 2.85 -5.17 2.39
C TRP A 72 2.73 -4.00 1.41
N ALA A 73 2.42 -2.81 1.90
CA ALA A 73 2.42 -1.61 1.09
C ALA A 73 2.87 -0.43 1.95
N ALA A 74 3.74 0.40 1.38
CA ALA A 74 4.12 1.64 2.01
C ALA A 74 2.92 2.62 2.01
N TRP A 75 2.57 3.12 3.20
CA TRP A 75 1.58 4.18 3.35
C TRP A 75 2.23 5.56 3.14
N ALA A 76 1.44 6.56 2.78
CA ALA A 76 1.87 7.93 2.46
C ALA A 76 2.81 8.08 1.25
N GLN A 77 2.63 7.23 0.23
CA GLN A 77 3.33 7.32 -1.06
C GLN A 77 2.51 8.12 -2.08
N SER A 78 3.16 8.71 -3.08
CA SER A 78 2.46 9.27 -4.24
C SER A 78 1.91 8.14 -5.12
N GLY A 79 0.62 8.19 -5.45
CA GLY A 79 -0.06 7.17 -6.26
C GLY A 79 -1.33 6.68 -5.59
N ALA A 80 -1.65 5.40 -5.78
CA ALA A 80 -2.80 4.77 -5.16
C ALA A 80 -2.68 4.76 -3.62
N ASN A 81 -3.76 5.13 -2.93
CA ASN A 81 -3.74 5.31 -1.49
C ASN A 81 -4.24 4.07 -0.75
N ILE A 82 -3.32 3.22 -0.28
CA ILE A 82 -3.64 2.05 0.55
C ILE A 82 -4.40 2.43 1.83
N GLY A 83 -4.26 3.67 2.30
CA GLY A 83 -4.96 4.19 3.47
C GLY A 83 -6.49 4.20 3.33
N GLU A 84 -7.03 4.13 2.11
CA GLU A 84 -8.48 4.01 1.90
C GLU A 84 -9.02 2.66 2.39
N LEU A 85 -8.20 1.60 2.35
CA LEU A 85 -8.55 0.26 2.83
C LEU A 85 -8.36 0.09 4.34
N ILE A 86 -7.57 0.94 5.00
CA ILE A 86 -7.23 0.80 6.42
C ILE A 86 -8.39 1.27 7.30
N ASP A 87 -8.87 0.39 8.17
CA ASP A 87 -9.64 0.75 9.36
C ASP A 87 -8.68 0.81 10.57
N ALA A 88 -8.44 2.01 11.08
CA ALA A 88 -7.53 2.25 12.20
C ALA A 88 -8.04 1.70 13.54
N THR A 89 -9.32 1.30 13.62
CA THR A 89 -9.89 0.65 14.81
C THR A 89 -9.59 -0.85 14.84
N LYS A 90 -9.16 -1.43 13.71
CA LYS A 90 -8.80 -2.85 13.59
C LYS A 90 -7.30 -3.02 13.62
N TRP A 91 -6.85 -4.07 14.32
CA TRP A 91 -5.44 -4.46 14.37
C TRP A 91 -4.99 -5.16 13.08
N VAL A 92 -5.94 -5.80 12.39
CA VAL A 92 -5.75 -6.51 11.12
C VAL A 92 -6.85 -6.07 10.17
N ASN A 93 -6.46 -5.71 8.94
CA ASN A 93 -7.38 -5.37 7.87
C ASN A 93 -7.31 -6.47 6.82
N ASP A 94 -8.39 -7.23 6.69
CA ASP A 94 -8.49 -8.26 5.66
C ASP A 94 -8.69 -7.61 4.30
N VAL A 95 -7.95 -8.10 3.31
CA VAL A 95 -8.03 -7.62 1.93
C VAL A 95 -8.10 -8.79 0.98
N LYS A 96 -8.86 -8.60 -0.10
CA LYS A 96 -8.93 -9.51 -1.24
C LYS A 96 -8.19 -8.89 -2.42
N VAL A 97 -7.27 -9.64 -3.01
CA VAL A 97 -6.54 -9.24 -4.22
C VAL A 97 -7.06 -10.03 -5.41
N GLU A 98 -7.35 -9.33 -6.51
CA GLU A 98 -7.87 -9.90 -7.75
C GLU A 98 -7.13 -9.31 -8.96
N THR A 99 -6.86 -10.13 -9.98
CA THR A 99 -6.46 -9.62 -11.30
C THR A 99 -7.60 -8.85 -11.96
N LEU A 100 -7.24 -7.89 -12.82
CA LEU A 100 -8.21 -7.16 -13.64
C LEU A 100 -8.78 -8.00 -14.78
#